data_AF-A0A640TDW9-F1
#
_entry.id   AF-A0A640TDW9-F1
#
_cell.length_a   1.000
_cell.length_b   1.000
_cell.length_c   1.000
_cell.angle_alpha   90.00
_cell.angle_beta   90.00
_cell.angle_gamma   90.00
#
_symmetry.space_group_name_H-M   'P 1'
#
loop_
_entity.id
_entity.type
_entity.pdbx_description
1 polymer ?
#
loop_
_entity_poly.entity_id
_entity_poly.type
_entity_poly.pdbx_seq_one_letter_code
_entity_poly.pdbx_strand_id
1 'polypeptide(L)'
;MIVEVLSPGHDGTERDREPKRRAYAGAGIPVYVLIDDYDGHGTVTVLAAPRPDEAVYTDVHRVAYGIDVIIPEGPAKGFVIGEAITGPARGA
;
A
#
# COMPACT_ATOMS: atom_id res chain seq x y z
N MET A 1 1.13 2.92 -11.51
CA MET A 1 1.06 2.16 -10.24
C MET A 1 2.42 2.22 -9.58
N ILE A 2 2.46 2.35 -8.27
CA ILE A 2 3.68 2.32 -7.45
C ILE A 2 3.53 1.25 -6.38
N VAL A 3 4.61 0.53 -6.08
CA VAL A 3 4.69 -0.45 -4.99
C VAL A 3 5.92 -0.12 -4.17
N GLU A 4 5.76 -0.02 -2.85
CA GLU A 4 6.84 0.29 -1.92
C GLU A 4 6.87 -0.74 -0.78
N VAL A 5 8.05 -1.32 -0.56
CA VAL A 5 8.34 -2.20 0.58
C VAL A 5 9.08 -1.37 1.61
N LEU A 6 8.56 -1.31 2.84
CA LEU A 6 9.16 -0.51 3.89
C LEU A 6 10.37 -1.21 4.52
N SER A 7 11.36 -0.42 4.93
CA SER A 7 12.59 -0.87 5.61
C SER A 7 12.66 -0.33 7.04
N PRO A 8 13.35 -1.02 7.98
CA PRO A 8 13.54 -0.52 9.35
C PRO A 8 14.68 0.49 9.37
N GLY A 9 14.42 1.74 9.75
CA GLY A 9 15.47 2.76 9.82
C GLY A 9 14.97 4.18 10.13
N HIS A 10 15.80 4.89 10.90
CA HIS A 10 15.63 6.15 11.65
C HIS A 10 14.75 7.25 11.01
N ASP A 11 13.88 7.85 11.83
CA ASP A 11 13.21 9.16 11.73
C ASP A 11 11.93 9.35 10.88
N GLY A 12 11.52 8.38 10.06
CA GLY A 12 10.63 8.70 8.93
C GLY A 12 9.28 8.00 8.84
N THR A 13 8.92 7.07 9.72
CA THR A 13 7.84 6.13 9.38
C THR A 13 6.49 6.81 9.17
N GLU A 14 6.08 7.78 10.00
CA GLU A 14 4.88 8.57 9.72
C GLU A 14 5.18 9.83 8.88
N ARG A 15 6.29 10.52 9.19
CA ARG A 15 6.66 11.80 8.55
C ARG A 15 6.95 11.69 7.06
N ASP A 16 7.33 10.53 6.53
CA ASP A 16 7.68 10.33 5.12
C ASP A 16 6.55 9.61 4.34
N ARG A 17 5.71 8.82 5.03
CA ARG A 17 4.54 8.14 4.44
C ARG A 17 3.50 9.13 3.93
N GLU A 18 3.14 10.12 4.75
CA GLU A 18 2.11 11.08 4.39
C GLU A 18 2.52 11.98 3.19
N PRO A 19 3.73 12.56 3.15
CA PRO A 19 4.19 13.31 1.99
C PRO A 19 4.19 12.50 0.68
N LYS A 20 4.71 11.25 0.71
CA LYS A 20 4.71 10.38 -0.48
C LYS A 20 3.31 10.01 -0.93
N ARG A 21 2.43 9.61 0.00
CA ARG A 21 1.02 9.30 -0.29
C ARG A 21 0.34 10.49 -0.96
N ARG A 22 0.49 11.70 -0.41
CA ARG A 22 -0.09 12.92 -0.97
C ARG A 22 0.50 13.26 -2.33
N ALA A 23 1.83 13.15 -2.50
CA ALA A 23 2.49 13.40 -3.77
C ALA A 23 1.99 12.46 -4.88
N TYR A 24 1.84 11.16 -4.59
CA TYR A 24 1.35 10.18 -5.56
C TYR A 24 -0.14 10.36 -5.88
N ALA A 25 -0.96 10.68 -4.88
CA ALA A 25 -2.36 11.02 -5.12
C ALA A 25 -2.50 12.29 -5.96
N GLY A 26 -1.72 13.34 -5.64
CA GLY A 26 -1.66 14.59 -6.40
C GLY A 26 -1.18 14.40 -7.84
N ALA A 27 -0.31 13.41 -8.08
CA ALA A 27 0.11 13.01 -9.42
C ALA A 27 -0.91 12.13 -10.16
N GLY A 28 -2.07 11.81 -9.56
CA GLY A 28 -3.10 10.98 -10.18
C GLY A 28 -2.68 9.53 -10.41
N ILE A 29 -1.74 9.01 -9.62
CA ILE A 29 -1.31 7.62 -9.75
C ILE A 29 -2.50 6.72 -9.35
N PRO A 30 -2.97 5.80 -10.22
CA PRO A 30 -4.23 5.10 -9.99
C PRO A 30 -4.21 4.15 -8.79
N VAL A 31 -3.03 3.59 -8.47
CA VAL A 31 -2.83 2.65 -7.36
C VAL A 31 -1.45 2.85 -6.74
N TYR A 32 -1.42 2.92 -5.41
CA TYR A 32 -0.21 2.90 -4.58
C TYR A 32 -0.31 1.77 -3.55
N VAL A 33 0.65 0.85 -3.57
CA VAL A 33 0.71 -0.30 -2.67
C VAL A 33 1.85 -0.13 -1.68
N LEU A 34 1.56 -0.32 -0.41
CA LEU A 34 2.51 -0.38 0.69
C LEU A 34 2.59 -1.80 1.23
N ILE A 35 3.81 -2.33 1.32
CA ILE A 35 4.12 -3.61 1.97
C ILE A 35 4.97 -3.28 3.19
N ASP A 36 4.42 -3.51 4.39
CA ASP A 36 5.00 -3.06 5.64
C ASP A 36 5.25 -4.24 6.59
N ASP A 37 6.51 -4.67 6.67
CA ASP A 37 6.96 -5.73 7.56
C ASP A 37 6.99 -5.32 9.05
N TYR A 38 6.92 -4.02 9.35
CA TYR A 38 7.16 -3.46 10.69
C TYR A 38 5.89 -2.98 11.39
N ASP A 39 4.76 -3.03 10.70
CA ASP A 39 3.46 -2.62 11.21
C ASP A 39 2.62 -3.87 11.50
N GLY A 40 2.32 -4.06 12.78
CA GLY A 40 1.75 -5.31 13.31
C GLY A 40 2.64 -6.51 12.99
N HIS A 41 2.04 -7.56 12.42
CA HIS A 41 2.73 -8.77 11.98
C HIS A 41 2.93 -8.82 10.45
N GLY A 42 3.06 -7.66 9.80
CA GLY A 42 3.14 -7.56 8.35
C GLY A 42 1.80 -7.20 7.72
N THR A 43 1.77 -6.12 6.94
CA THR A 43 0.55 -5.65 6.27
C THR A 43 0.76 -5.25 4.83
N VAL A 44 -0.29 -5.43 4.02
CA VAL A 44 -0.41 -4.86 2.69
C VAL A 44 -1.50 -3.80 2.72
N THR A 45 -1.18 -2.59 2.27
CA THR A 45 -2.16 -1.51 2.09
C THR A 45 -2.22 -1.10 0.62
N VAL A 46 -3.40 -1.21 0.02
CA VAL A 46 -3.71 -0.76 -1.34
C VAL A 46 -4.51 0.54 -1.25
N LEU A 47 -3.97 1.59 -1.86
CA LEU A 47 -4.57 2.91 -1.96
C LEU A 47 -5.00 3.14 -3.42
N ALA A 48 -6.27 3.49 -3.63
CA ALA A 48 -6.85 3.68 -4.96
C ALA A 48 -7.81 4.88 -4.99
N ALA A 49 -8.41 5.13 -6.17
CA ALA A 49 -9.30 6.27 -6.42
C ALA A 49 -8.67 7.60 -5.96
N PRO A 50 -7.55 8.03 -6.59
CA PRO A 50 -6.91 9.30 -6.24
C PRO A 50 -7.82 10.47 -6.59
N ARG A 51 -7.82 11.49 -5.73
CA ARG A 51 -8.32 12.84 -6.01
C ARG A 51 -7.11 13.77 -6.11
N PRO A 52 -6.61 14.06 -7.33
CA PRO A 52 -5.40 14.85 -7.52
C PRO A 52 -5.47 16.23 -6.86
N ASP A 53 -6.62 16.92 -6.98
CA ASP A 53 -6.81 18.27 -6.44
C ASP A 53 -6.77 18.31 -4.90
N GLU A 54 -7.17 17.21 -4.25
CA GLU A 54 -7.14 17.06 -2.80
C GLU A 54 -5.84 16.39 -2.31
N ALA A 55 -5.04 15.83 -3.23
CA ALA A 55 -3.87 15.01 -2.95
C ALA A 55 -4.17 13.85 -1.97
N VAL A 56 -5.31 13.18 -2.14
CA VAL A 56 -5.71 12.02 -1.32
C VAL A 56 -6.14 10.82 -2.16
N TYR A 57 -5.94 9.63 -1.60
CA TYR A 57 -6.61 8.41 -2.06
C TYR A 57 -7.88 8.23 -1.24
N THR A 58 -8.99 7.95 -1.92
CA THR A 58 -10.31 7.82 -1.28
C THR A 58 -10.72 6.38 -1.01
N ASP A 59 -10.06 5.42 -1.65
CA ASP A 59 -10.21 4.00 -1.36
C ASP A 59 -8.93 3.47 -0.71
N VAL A 60 -9.10 2.79 0.44
CA VAL A 60 -8.00 2.26 1.25
C VAL A 60 -8.38 0.87 1.72
N HIS A 61 -7.66 -0.14 1.22
CA HIS A 61 -7.79 -1.52 1.65
C HIS A 61 -6.52 -1.97 2.34
N ARG A 62 -6.64 -2.38 3.60
CA ARG A 62 -5.52 -2.81 4.41
C ARG A 62 -5.80 -4.19 4.97
N VAL A 63 -4.87 -5.11 4.75
CA VAL A 63 -4.97 -6.49 5.20
C VAL A 63 -3.65 -6.95 5.82
N ALA A 64 -3.72 -7.96 6.68
CA ALA A 64 -2.53 -8.67 7.15
C ALA A 64 -1.94 -9.52 6.02
N TYR A 65 -0.68 -9.91 6.16
CA TYR A 65 -0.08 -10.91 5.27
C TYR A 65 -0.87 -12.22 5.25
N GLY A 66 -0.81 -12.91 4.11
CA GLY A 66 -1.57 -14.15 3.87
C GLY A 66 -3.03 -13.92 3.47
N ILE A 67 -3.55 -12.70 3.60
CA ILE A 67 -4.89 -12.36 3.14
C ILE A 67 -4.81 -11.75 1.74
N ASP A 68 -5.60 -12.30 0.83
CA ASP A 68 -5.67 -11.81 -0.54
C ASP A 68 -6.19 -10.37 -0.60
N VAL A 69 -5.46 -9.52 -1.30
CA VAL A 69 -5.93 -8.21 -1.76
C VAL A 69 -5.78 -8.09 -3.27
N ILE A 70 -6.82 -7.58 -3.92
CA ILE A 70 -6.88 -7.45 -5.38
C ILE A 70 -6.51 -6.02 -5.76
N ILE A 71 -5.68 -5.87 -6.79
CA ILE A 71 -5.41 -4.56 -7.39
C ILE A 71 -6.66 -4.10 -8.19
N PRO A 72 -7.30 -2.99 -7.81
CA PRO A 72 -8.60 -2.62 -8.37
C PRO A 72 -8.51 -1.99 -9.76
N GLU A 73 -7.40 -1.31 -10.07
CA GLU A 73 -7.25 -0.48 -11.26
C GLU A 73 -5.81 -0.41 -11.79
N GLY A 74 -5.65 0.23 -12.95
CA GLY A 74 -4.35 0.44 -13.58
C GLY A 74 -3.75 -0.81 -14.23
N PRO A 75 -2.44 -0.79 -14.53
CA PRO A 75 -1.80 -1.82 -15.35
C PRO A 75 -1.83 -3.24 -14.77
N ALA A 76 -2.02 -3.40 -13.46
CA ALA A 76 -2.07 -4.69 -12.78
C ALA A 76 -3.47 -5.03 -12.26
N LYS A 77 -4.53 -4.42 -12.81
CA LYS A 77 -5.91 -4.70 -12.39
C LYS A 77 -6.21 -6.21 -12.37
N GLY A 78 -6.77 -6.69 -11.27
CA GLY A 78 -7.10 -8.10 -11.04
C GLY A 78 -5.94 -8.95 -10.52
N PHE A 79 -4.73 -8.39 -10.40
CA PHE A 79 -3.62 -9.07 -9.74
C PHE A 79 -3.90 -9.24 -8.24
N VAL A 80 -3.60 -10.44 -7.72
CA VAL A 80 -3.81 -10.79 -6.32
C VAL A 80 -2.47 -10.73 -5.59
N ILE A 81 -2.42 -9.92 -4.53
CA ILE A 81 -1.36 -9.98 -3.53
C ILE A 81 -1.87 -10.87 -2.41
N GLY A 82 -1.45 -12.12 -2.42
CA GLY A 82 -1.85 -13.16 -1.45
C GLY A 82 -0.65 -13.82 -0.79
N GLU A 83 -0.91 -14.92 -0.07
CA GLU A 83 0.10 -15.67 0.68
C GLU A 83 1.32 -16.06 -0.16
N ALA A 84 1.14 -16.40 -1.45
CA ALA A 84 2.24 -16.74 -2.35
C ALA A 84 3.27 -15.59 -2.53
N ILE A 85 2.87 -14.34 -2.25
CA ILE A 85 3.72 -13.15 -2.33
C ILE A 85 4.19 -12.73 -0.94
N THR A 86 3.29 -12.68 0.04
CA THR A 86 3.60 -12.14 1.38
C THR A 86 4.18 -13.17 2.34
N GLY A 87 4.07 -14.46 2.00
CA GLY A 87 4.13 -15.54 2.97
C GLY A 87 2.87 -15.58 3.87
N PRO A 88 2.80 -16.54 4.80
CA PRO A 88 1.69 -16.65 5.74
C PRO A 88 1.59 -15.42 6.65
N ALA A 89 0.42 -15.26 7.27
CA ALA A 89 0.25 -14.31 8.37
C ALA A 89 1.34 -14.55 9.42
N ARG A 90 2.09 -13.50 9.79
CA ARG A 90 3.11 -13.65 10.84
C ARG A 90 2.41 -13.53 12.21
N GLY A 91 2.92 -14.25 13.22
CA GLY A 91 2.55 -14.05 14.62
C GLY A 91 1.07 -14.21 15.01
N ALA A 92 0.44 -15.33 14.63
CA ALA A 92 -0.84 -15.75 15.25
C ALA A 92 -0.68 -16.06 16.75
#